data_AF-A0A960ZU06-F1
#
_entry.id   AF-A0A960ZU06-F1
#
_cell.length_a   1.000
_cell.length_b   1.000
_cell.length_c   1.000
_cell.angle_alpha   90.00
_cell.angle_beta   90.00
_cell.angle_gamma   90.00
#
_symmetry.space_group_name_H-M   'P 1'
#
loop_
_entity.id
_entity.type
_entity.pdbx_description
1 polymer ?
#
loop_
_entity_poly.entity_id
_entity_poly.type
_entity_poly.pdbx_seq_one_letter_code
_entity_poly.pdbx_strand_id
1 'polypeptide(L)'
;MEAKEWILFSLEPIAVTVAEGGDPFADPPKGTVKKEEPPPKPPLDPDQIFHDYPILGQTKVVVTPELKTVITTLDEAGRHWGGAVAMCFNPRHGIRVIKGGKTYDLVICYECMAADLYADEKWIGSIFFATEAGLLPRPAYLNGALMRAKVKLPDPPRH
;
A
#
# COMPACT_ATOMS: atom_id res chain seq x y z
N MET A 1 -9.15 -11.44 22.40
CA MET A 1 -7.77 -10.92 22.56
C MET A 1 -7.53 -9.87 21.49
N GLU A 2 -7.43 -8.61 21.91
CA GLU A 2 -7.21 -7.45 21.04
C GLU A 2 -5.75 -7.40 20.55
N ALA A 3 -5.51 -6.76 19.41
CA ALA A 3 -4.15 -6.55 18.91
C ALA A 3 -3.38 -5.64 19.87
N LYS A 4 -2.10 -5.94 20.10
CA LYS A 4 -1.28 -5.23 21.10
C LYS A 4 -0.76 -3.90 20.57
N GLU A 5 -0.42 -3.84 19.29
CA GLU A 5 0.15 -2.65 18.67
C GLU A 5 -0.30 -2.51 17.21
N TRP A 6 -0.57 -1.27 16.81
CA TRP A 6 -0.85 -0.87 15.43
C TRP A 6 0.15 0.20 15.02
N ILE A 7 0.73 0.05 13.83
CA ILE A 7 1.62 1.03 13.23
C ILE A 7 1.06 1.37 11.85
N LEU A 8 0.95 2.66 11.56
CA LEU A 8 0.54 3.17 10.27
C LEU A 8 1.76 3.71 9.54
N PHE A 9 1.88 3.37 8.25
CA PHE A 9 2.97 3.80 7.39
C PHE A 9 2.45 4.68 6.27
N SER A 10 3.16 5.76 6.04
CA SER A 10 3.11 6.56 4.82
C SER A 10 4.25 6.11 3.93
N LEU A 11 3.92 5.67 2.71
CA LEU A 11 4.89 5.05 1.79
C LEU A 11 5.13 5.96 0.59
N GLU A 12 6.38 6.03 0.14
CA GLU A 12 6.69 6.67 -1.12
C GLU A 12 6.23 5.73 -2.24
N PRO A 13 5.32 6.17 -3.13
CA PRO A 13 4.92 5.38 -4.27
C PRO A 13 6.14 5.19 -5.17
N ILE A 14 6.72 4.00 -5.16
CA ILE A 14 7.60 3.64 -6.26
C ILE A 14 6.66 3.47 -7.44
N ALA A 15 6.76 4.37 -8.42
CA ALA A 15 6.27 4.05 -9.75
C ALA A 15 7.16 2.93 -10.24
N VAL A 16 6.85 1.71 -9.81
CA VAL A 16 7.32 0.54 -10.52
C VAL A 16 6.61 0.74 -11.84
N THR A 17 7.37 1.22 -12.83
CA THR A 17 7.21 0.59 -14.13
C THR A 17 7.38 -0.88 -13.80
N VAL A 18 6.26 -1.56 -13.52
CA VAL A 18 6.10 -2.92 -13.97
C VAL A 18 6.78 -2.87 -15.31
N ALA A 19 7.93 -3.54 -15.44
CA ALA A 19 8.39 -3.88 -16.75
C ALA A 19 7.11 -4.37 -17.41
N GLU A 20 6.61 -3.60 -18.38
CA GLU A 20 5.42 -3.97 -19.11
C GLU A 20 5.62 -5.45 -19.39
N GLY A 21 4.60 -6.26 -19.17
CA GLY A 21 4.62 -7.63 -19.62
C GLY A 21 4.88 -7.61 -21.13
N GLY A 22 6.13 -7.46 -21.51
CA GLY A 22 6.66 -7.72 -22.80
C GLY A 22 6.67 -9.22 -22.88
N ASP A 23 6.11 -9.72 -23.96
CA ASP A 23 6.41 -11.06 -24.41
C ASP A 23 7.93 -11.29 -24.25
N PRO A 24 8.37 -12.30 -23.46
CA PRO A 24 9.79 -12.57 -23.23
C PRO A 24 10.53 -12.94 -24.52
N PHE A 25 9.83 -13.03 -25.66
CA PHE A 25 10.35 -13.29 -26.99
C PHE A 25 10.13 -12.15 -28.00
N ALA A 26 9.53 -11.01 -27.61
CA ALA A 26 9.36 -9.88 -28.52
C ALA A 26 10.61 -9.01 -28.59
N ASP A 27 11.05 -8.68 -29.81
CA ASP A 27 12.08 -7.67 -30.03
C ASP A 27 11.60 -6.31 -29.49
N PRO A 28 12.43 -5.56 -28.75
CA PRO A 28 12.03 -4.29 -28.18
C PRO A 28 11.64 -3.29 -29.29
N PRO A 29 10.56 -2.49 -29.09
CA PRO A 29 10.18 -1.48 -30.06
C PRO A 29 11.30 -0.46 -30.23
N LYS A 30 11.79 -0.34 -31.46
CA LYS A 30 12.81 0.64 -31.84
C LYS A 30 12.21 2.06 -31.83
N GLY A 31 12.25 2.72 -30.68
CA GLY A 31 11.86 4.12 -30.53
C GLY A 31 12.26 4.67 -29.17
N THR A 32 13.20 5.61 -29.13
CA THR A 32 13.76 6.16 -27.89
C THR A 32 12.81 7.15 -27.22
N VAL A 33 12.10 6.72 -26.18
CA VAL A 33 11.63 7.64 -25.14
C VAL A 33 12.75 7.74 -24.10
N LYS A 34 13.46 8.87 -24.06
CA LYS A 34 14.40 9.14 -22.96
C LYS A 34 13.59 9.44 -21.69
N LYS A 35 13.27 8.40 -20.93
CA LYS A 35 12.88 8.54 -19.52
C LYS A 35 14.14 8.95 -18.77
N GLU A 36 14.27 10.23 -18.45
CA GLU A 36 15.36 10.69 -17.61
C GLU A 36 15.12 10.10 -16.22
N GLU A 37 15.85 9.04 -15.89
CA GLU A 37 15.80 8.43 -14.57
C GLU A 37 16.38 9.42 -13.56
N PRO A 38 15.70 9.69 -12.44
CA PRO A 38 16.30 10.44 -11.36
C PRO A 38 17.59 9.73 -10.92
N PRO A 39 18.60 10.48 -10.43
CA PRO A 39 19.84 9.87 -9.98
C PRO A 39 19.54 8.76 -8.96
N PRO A 40 20.30 7.65 -8.99
CA PRO A 40 20.05 6.51 -8.11
C PRO A 40 20.04 7.02 -6.66
N LYS A 41 18.88 6.90 -6.00
CA LYS A 41 18.80 7.15 -4.55
C LYS A 41 19.78 6.18 -3.87
N PRO A 42 20.55 6.63 -2.87
CA PRO A 42 21.38 5.72 -2.09
C PRO A 42 20.51 4.59 -1.50
N PRO A 43 21.09 3.39 -1.28
CA PRO A 43 20.36 2.30 -0.65
C PRO A 43 19.75 2.76 0.67
N LEU A 44 18.47 2.46 0.89
CA LEU A 44 17.78 2.77 2.14
C LEU A 44 18.16 1.72 3.19
N ASP A 45 18.23 2.16 4.45
CA ASP A 45 18.38 1.23 5.57
C ASP A 45 17.10 0.36 5.70
N PRO A 46 17.18 -0.87 6.23
CA PRO A 46 16.00 -1.72 6.44
C PRO A 46 14.89 -1.04 7.25
N ASP A 47 15.26 -0.17 8.19
CA ASP A 47 14.31 0.58 9.02
C ASP A 47 13.61 1.73 8.26
N GLN A 48 14.04 2.00 7.02
CA GLN A 48 13.47 3.00 6.13
C GLN A 48 12.60 2.36 5.02
N ILE A 49 12.43 1.03 5.03
CA ILE A 49 11.68 0.28 4.03
C ILE A 49 10.57 -0.53 4.71
N PHE A 50 9.41 -0.59 4.05
CA PHE A 50 8.30 -1.47 4.41
C PHE A 50 7.96 -2.36 3.21
N HIS A 51 8.36 -3.64 3.25
CA HIS A 51 8.21 -4.62 2.16
C HIS A 51 8.59 -4.11 0.75
N ASP A 52 9.74 -3.46 0.60
CA ASP A 52 10.26 -2.83 -0.63
C ASP A 52 9.82 -1.39 -0.90
N TYR A 53 8.94 -0.81 -0.08
CA TYR A 53 8.48 0.58 -0.24
C TYR A 53 9.17 1.54 0.75
N PRO A 54 9.79 2.64 0.29
CA PRO A 54 10.38 3.64 1.15
C PRO A 54 9.35 4.25 2.10
N ILE A 55 9.70 4.38 3.37
CA ILE A 55 8.84 4.97 4.39
C ILE A 55 9.02 6.49 4.37
N LEU A 56 7.96 7.24 4.05
CA LEU A 56 7.90 8.70 4.23
C LEU A 56 7.74 9.09 5.70
N GLY A 57 7.12 8.20 6.47
CA GLY A 57 7.03 8.28 7.91
C GLY A 57 6.04 7.26 8.46
N GLN A 58 6.08 7.07 9.77
CA GLN A 58 5.24 6.09 10.45
C GLN A 58 4.80 6.59 11.81
N THR A 59 3.74 6.01 12.36
CA THR A 59 3.28 6.32 13.71
C THR A 59 2.63 5.12 14.38
N LYS A 60 2.89 4.95 15.67
CA LYS A 60 2.18 4.00 16.52
C LYS A 60 0.83 4.61 16.90
N VAL A 61 -0.24 3.82 16.77
CA VAL A 61 -1.59 4.25 17.11
C VAL A 61 -2.26 3.26 18.06
N VAL A 62 -3.10 3.77 18.94
CA VAL A 62 -4.11 2.96 19.62
C VAL A 62 -5.28 2.74 18.68
N VAL A 63 -6.07 1.69 18.92
CA VAL A 63 -7.27 1.44 18.11
C VAL A 63 -8.31 2.55 18.35
N THR A 64 -8.43 3.47 17.40
CA THR A 64 -9.44 4.54 17.44
C THR A 64 -10.67 4.15 16.60
N PRO A 65 -11.82 4.84 16.77
CA PRO A 65 -12.97 4.67 15.88
C PRO A 65 -12.62 4.84 14.41
N GLU A 66 -11.73 5.77 14.06
CA GLU A 66 -11.31 5.99 12.67
C GLU A 66 -10.51 4.82 12.12
N LEU A 67 -9.59 4.25 12.91
CA LEU A 67 -8.85 3.06 12.50
C LEU A 67 -9.78 1.85 12.35
N LYS A 68 -10.78 1.70 13.25
CA LYS A 68 -11.81 0.68 13.08
C LYS A 68 -12.58 0.88 11.77
N THR A 69 -12.97 2.11 11.44
CA THR A 69 -13.61 2.43 10.16
C THR A 69 -12.72 2.02 8.97
N VAL A 70 -11.43 2.34 8.98
CA VAL A 70 -10.49 1.90 7.93
C VAL A 70 -10.53 0.39 7.76
N ILE A 71 -10.35 -0.35 8.85
CA ILE A 71 -10.27 -1.82 8.80
C ILE A 71 -11.60 -2.41 8.31
N THR A 72 -12.72 -1.93 8.85
CA THR A 72 -14.06 -2.38 8.45
C THR A 72 -14.31 -2.11 6.96
N THR A 73 -13.99 -0.91 6.47
CA THR A 73 -14.20 -0.59 5.06
C THR A 73 -13.29 -1.42 4.14
N LEU A 74 -12.04 -1.70 4.53
CA LEU A 74 -11.16 -2.57 3.75
C LEU A 74 -11.68 -4.02 3.70
N ASP A 75 -12.14 -4.56 4.84
CA ASP A 75 -12.74 -5.91 4.92
C ASP A 75 -14.04 -5.99 4.12
N GLU A 76 -14.94 -5.03 4.27
CA GLU A 76 -16.20 -4.95 3.51
C GLU A 76 -15.93 -4.86 2.00
N ALA A 77 -15.03 -3.99 1.57
CA ALA A 77 -14.69 -3.86 0.16
C ALA A 77 -14.05 -5.13 -0.40
N GLY A 78 -13.20 -5.80 0.40
CA GLY A 78 -12.57 -7.06 0.03
C GLY A 78 -13.58 -8.19 -0.21
N ARG A 79 -14.59 -8.29 0.65
CA ARG A 79 -15.65 -9.31 0.55
C ARG A 79 -16.60 -9.11 -0.62
N HIS A 80 -16.70 -7.89 -1.14
CA HIS A 80 -17.60 -7.52 -2.23
C HIS A 80 -16.86 -7.25 -3.53
N TRP A 81 -15.63 -7.77 -3.67
CA TRP A 81 -14.88 -7.62 -4.90
C TRP A 81 -15.62 -8.26 -6.09
N GLY A 82 -15.89 -7.44 -7.11
CA GLY A 82 -16.65 -7.84 -8.31
C GLY A 82 -15.82 -8.49 -9.42
N GLY A 83 -14.58 -8.88 -9.16
CA GLY A 83 -13.72 -9.59 -10.13
C GLY A 83 -12.83 -8.70 -11.01
N ALA A 84 -12.93 -7.37 -10.90
CA ALA A 84 -12.08 -6.44 -11.67
C ALA A 84 -10.69 -6.30 -11.04
N VAL A 85 -9.63 -6.47 -11.84
CA VAL A 85 -8.23 -6.27 -11.42
C VAL A 85 -7.60 -5.19 -12.27
N ALA A 86 -6.90 -4.24 -11.65
CA ALA A 86 -6.00 -3.32 -12.35
C ALA A 86 -4.56 -3.85 -12.29
N MET A 87 -3.79 -3.62 -13.36
CA MET A 87 -2.42 -4.14 -13.50
C MET A 87 -1.36 -3.33 -12.74
N CYS A 88 -1.73 -2.24 -12.05
CA CYS A 88 -0.80 -1.43 -11.28
C CYS A 88 -0.75 -1.86 -9.81
N PHE A 89 0.38 -1.57 -9.15
CA PHE A 89 0.50 -1.67 -7.71
C PHE A 89 1.51 -0.61 -7.21
N ASN A 90 0.99 0.58 -6.93
CA ASN A 90 1.74 1.71 -6.40
C ASN A 90 1.25 2.00 -4.97
N PRO A 91 1.64 1.21 -3.97
CA PRO A 91 1.12 1.36 -2.62
C PRO A 91 1.63 2.64 -1.99
N ARG A 92 0.74 3.26 -1.21
CA ARG A 92 0.96 4.58 -0.58
C ARG A 92 0.81 4.51 0.93
N HIS A 93 0.24 3.41 1.43
CA HIS A 93 -0.04 3.22 2.84
C HIS A 93 0.31 1.81 3.27
N GLY A 94 0.76 1.68 4.50
CA GLY A 94 0.94 0.39 5.18
C GLY A 94 0.24 0.37 6.53
N ILE A 95 -0.22 -0.81 6.95
CA ILE A 95 -0.71 -1.05 8.30
C ILE A 95 -0.01 -2.29 8.84
N ARG A 96 0.72 -2.14 9.96
CA ARG A 96 1.27 -3.27 10.73
C ARG A 96 0.46 -3.51 11.98
N VAL A 97 0.17 -4.77 12.24
CA VAL A 97 -0.54 -5.26 13.43
C VAL A 97 0.28 -6.32 14.12
N ILE A 98 0.57 -6.10 15.39
CA ILE A 98 1.25 -7.10 16.23
C ILE A 98 0.23 -7.75 17.16
N LYS A 99 -0.01 -9.04 16.96
CA LYS A 99 -1.00 -9.81 17.72
C LYS A 99 -0.49 -11.22 18.01
N GLY A 100 -0.48 -11.59 19.29
CA GLY A 100 -0.08 -12.95 19.71
C GLY A 100 1.36 -13.33 19.34
N GLY A 101 2.27 -12.34 19.28
CA GLY A 101 3.67 -12.57 18.88
C GLY A 101 3.89 -12.69 17.37
N LYS A 102 2.83 -12.49 16.57
CA LYS A 102 2.90 -12.45 15.11
C LYS A 102 2.74 -11.03 14.59
N THR A 103 3.40 -10.76 13.47
CA THR A 103 3.28 -9.52 12.71
C THR A 103 2.40 -9.77 11.49
N TYR A 104 1.41 -8.91 11.28
CA TYR A 104 0.57 -8.91 10.08
C TYR A 104 0.65 -7.55 9.44
N ASP A 105 0.95 -7.51 8.15
CA ASP A 105 1.14 -6.28 7.41
C ASP A 105 0.20 -6.22 6.22
N LEU A 106 -0.45 -5.07 6.05
CA LEU A 106 -1.20 -4.73 4.85
C LEU A 106 -0.44 -3.63 4.12
N VAL A 107 -0.12 -3.86 2.85
CA VAL A 107 0.45 -2.87 1.93
C VAL A 107 -0.64 -2.45 0.97
N ILE A 108 -1.10 -1.20 1.05
CA ILE A 108 -2.37 -0.76 0.43
C ILE A 108 -2.10 0.15 -0.77
N CYS A 109 -2.69 -0.21 -1.91
CA CYS A 109 -2.73 0.59 -3.12
C CYS A 109 -4.17 1.03 -3.43
N TYR A 110 -4.44 2.32 -3.24
CA TYR A 110 -5.71 2.95 -3.57
C TYR A 110 -5.89 3.27 -5.07
N GLU A 111 -4.85 3.10 -5.90
CA GLU A 111 -4.95 3.29 -7.36
C GLU A 111 -5.58 2.06 -8.03
N CYS A 112 -5.07 0.87 -7.72
CA CYS A 112 -5.59 -0.39 -8.25
C CYS A 112 -6.65 -1.05 -7.37
N MET A 113 -6.97 -0.44 -6.22
CA MET A 113 -7.97 -0.95 -5.29
C MET A 113 -7.60 -2.35 -4.79
N ALA A 114 -6.35 -2.50 -4.34
CA ALA A 114 -5.85 -3.76 -3.79
C ALA A 114 -4.94 -3.53 -2.58
N ALA A 115 -4.72 -4.60 -1.81
CA ALA A 115 -3.69 -4.64 -0.78
C ALA A 115 -3.00 -6.01 -0.76
N ASP A 116 -1.69 -6.00 -0.55
CA ASP A 116 -0.93 -7.21 -0.25
C ASP A 116 -0.91 -7.46 1.25
N LEU A 117 -1.03 -8.73 1.63
CA LEU A 117 -1.05 -9.19 3.01
C LEU A 117 0.21 -10.02 3.29
N TYR A 118 0.90 -9.68 4.37
CA TYR A 118 2.07 -10.41 4.85
C TYR A 118 1.81 -10.91 6.28
N ALA A 119 2.37 -12.07 6.60
CA ALA A 119 2.46 -12.59 7.95
C ALA A 119 3.91 -12.95 8.25
N ASP A 120 4.47 -12.36 9.31
CA ASP A 120 5.87 -12.53 9.70
C ASP A 120 6.83 -12.32 8.51
N GLU A 121 6.69 -11.18 7.80
CA GLU A 121 7.43 -10.79 6.58
C GLU A 121 7.18 -11.64 5.32
N LYS A 122 6.38 -12.71 5.40
CA LYS A 122 6.05 -13.54 4.26
C LYS A 122 4.74 -13.10 3.61
N TRP A 123 4.76 -12.86 2.29
CA TRP A 123 3.52 -12.64 1.53
C TRP A 123 2.61 -13.86 1.60
N ILE A 124 1.34 -13.63 1.95
CA ILE A 124 0.32 -14.68 2.09
C ILE A 124 -0.87 -14.50 1.15
N GLY A 125 -0.90 -13.43 0.36
CA GLY A 125 -1.89 -13.20 -0.67
C GLY A 125 -2.24 -11.72 -0.82
N SER A 126 -3.13 -11.44 -1.78
CA SER A 126 -3.65 -10.11 -2.04
C SER A 126 -5.16 -10.06 -1.83
N ILE A 127 -5.65 -8.90 -1.40
CA ILE A 127 -7.07 -8.57 -1.29
C ILE A 127 -7.36 -7.52 -2.35
N PHE A 128 -8.35 -7.78 -3.21
CA PHE A 128 -8.87 -6.80 -4.16
C PHE A 128 -10.16 -6.19 -3.59
N PHE A 129 -10.40 -4.92 -3.84
CA PHE A 129 -11.50 -4.17 -3.26
C PHE A 129 -12.59 -3.88 -4.27
N ALA A 130 -13.83 -3.84 -3.79
CA ALA A 130 -14.96 -3.30 -4.53
C ALA A 130 -14.72 -1.84 -4.92
N THR A 131 -15.17 -1.48 -6.12
CA THR A 131 -15.07 -0.12 -6.68
C THR A 131 -16.40 0.64 -6.64
N GLU A 132 -17.46 0.00 -6.14
CA GLU A 132 -18.78 0.60 -5.99
C GLU A 132 -18.75 1.77 -5.00
N ALA A 133 -19.47 2.86 -5.30
CA ALA A 133 -19.36 4.12 -4.56
C ALA A 133 -19.61 4.00 -3.05
N GLY A 134 -20.42 3.02 -2.62
CA GLY A 134 -20.72 2.75 -1.21
C GLY A 134 -19.69 1.88 -0.47
N LEU A 135 -18.81 1.19 -1.20
CA LEU A 135 -17.83 0.26 -0.64
C LEU A 135 -16.39 0.70 -0.94
N LEU A 136 -16.20 1.79 -1.67
CA LEU A 136 -14.89 2.29 -2.07
C LEU A 136 -14.02 2.64 -0.86
N PRO A 137 -12.91 1.90 -0.60
CA PRO A 137 -11.95 2.29 0.42
C PRO A 137 -11.31 3.63 0.06
N ARG A 138 -11.30 4.56 1.00
CA ARG A 138 -10.73 5.90 0.79
C ARG A 138 -9.49 6.10 1.66
N PRO A 139 -8.43 6.73 1.13
CA PRO A 139 -7.23 7.04 1.91
C PRO A 139 -7.50 8.09 2.99
N ALA A 140 -8.61 8.81 2.95
CA ALA A 140 -8.91 9.95 3.83
C ALA A 140 -8.81 9.60 5.33
N TYR A 141 -9.24 8.41 5.74
CA TYR A 141 -9.20 8.02 7.16
C TYR A 141 -7.77 7.69 7.63
N LEU A 142 -6.97 6.99 6.82
CA LEU A 142 -5.54 6.75 7.10
C LEU A 142 -4.75 8.06 7.06
N ASN A 143 -5.01 8.92 6.06
CA ASN A 143 -4.42 10.25 5.98
C ASN A 143 -4.74 11.08 7.22
N GLY A 144 -5.99 11.06 7.68
CA GLY A 144 -6.39 11.76 8.91
C GLY A 144 -5.61 11.29 10.14
N ALA A 145 -5.37 9.98 10.27
CA ALA A 145 -4.56 9.43 11.36
C ALA A 145 -3.08 9.86 11.26
N LEU A 146 -2.49 9.77 10.07
CA LEU A 146 -1.10 10.17 9.80
C LEU A 146 -0.89 11.67 10.01
N MET A 147 -1.83 12.51 9.55
CA MET A 147 -1.79 13.97 9.73
C MET A 147 -1.83 14.37 11.20
N ARG A 148 -2.68 13.74 12.02
CA ARG A 148 -2.73 14.02 13.47
C ARG A 148 -1.41 13.69 14.16
N ALA A 149 -0.70 12.67 13.67
CA ALA A 149 0.63 12.30 14.13
C ALA A 149 1.76 13.13 13.50
N LYS A 150 1.44 14.14 12.67
CA LYS A 150 2.40 14.98 11.91
C LYS A 150 3.32 14.16 11.01
N VAL A 151 2.84 13.02 10.51
CA VAL A 151 3.55 12.20 9.53
C VAL A 151 3.37 12.81 8.13
N LYS A 152 4.45 12.88 7.36
CA LYS A 152 4.40 13.30 5.94
C LYS A 152 3.48 12.35 5.17
N LEU A 153 2.49 12.89 4.47
CA LEU A 153 1.60 12.08 3.63
C LEU A 153 2.26 11.69 2.30
N PRO A 154 1.82 10.59 1.69
CA PRO A 154 2.18 10.29 0.31
C PRO A 154 1.50 11.29 -0.62
N ASP A 155 2.04 11.43 -1.84
CA ASP A 155 1.32 12.11 -2.92
C ASP A 155 -0.07 11.45 -3.14
N PRO A 156 -1.05 12.14 -3.75
CA PRO A 156 -2.35 11.54 -4.04
C PRO A 156 -2.24 10.41 -5.09
N PRO A 157 -3.16 9.43 -5.06
CA PRO A 157 -3.33 8.44 -6.13
C PRO A 157 -3.46 9.10 -7.51
N ARG A 158 -2.83 8.51 -8.53
CA ARG A 158 -3.00 8.89 -9.94
C ARG A 158 -4.15 8.04 -10.52
N HIS A 159 -5.23 8.70 -10.94
CA HIS A 159 -6.40 8.09 -11.59
C HIS A 159 -6.33 8.29 -13.10
#